data_AF-A0A3B8PGZ4-F1
#
_entry.id   AF-A0A3B8PGZ4-F1
#
_cell.length_a   1.000
_cell.length_b   1.000
_cell.length_c   1.000
_cell.angle_alpha   90.00
_cell.angle_beta   90.00
_cell.angle_gamma   90.00
#
_symmetry.space_group_name_H-M   'P 1'
#
loop_
_entity.id
_entity.type
_entity.pdbx_description
1 polymer ?
#
loop_
_entity_poly.entity_id
_entity_poly.type
_entity_poly.pdbx_seq_one_letter_code
_entity_poly.pdbx_strand_id
1 'polypeptide(L)'
;MESANDITSVGHSSRRRWKRLGFVLMVLAALEVVGWVGDHLLDFRQKLLWQLALMEIEAMPADTVASTAPGSALWIRGSGDGPDPVEPYRVGQTTIKGAGPWIEHRRLTPQTCPGSPGQRTFVLGGSAAFGYPYRFDENLAARADRPVARPDHRVLNAARVGATSSDIVPIARTILEHYDPATLVVFSGNNEWFHWRPSRPGSQDHQNSQPPAAIDATSRSVLTTLSHSRALAALTAVAVHLLQDRDTQAAPRPVTHDDGFVEHHDLTGARHAIENPLTAERYDVSRWPETRQKYLERFRENLVTIITEARSRDVRVILMTMPFQYRLAPAWKQRQPPAGDLRHLETMTRLVAETLALQDEDQPTKALERIREAIRLDPMPPVPHYLEAELLESLQRPVEAEAAYAQSREAMIGNLGSRLSINRVVREVAAEQEADLVDLRKIFDDYQHRRQRHFNTELIHDDCHPTPLGHALIAQHLERLLGGVRPTEPSESPAAARRRPASR
;
A
#
# COMPACT_ATOMS: atom_id res chain seq x y z
N MET A 1 -11.39 71.31 -52.30
CA MET A 1 -10.58 70.27 -52.97
C MET A 1 -9.65 69.70 -51.93
N GLU A 2 -9.78 68.39 -51.71
CA GLU A 2 -9.08 67.55 -50.76
C GLU A 2 -7.55 67.50 -50.92
N SER A 3 -6.96 66.87 -49.90
CA SER A 3 -5.77 66.02 -49.98
C SER A 3 -4.43 66.70 -49.69
N ALA A 4 -3.94 66.50 -48.47
CA ALA A 4 -2.93 65.47 -48.18
C ALA A 4 -2.26 65.78 -46.85
N ASN A 5 -2.42 64.89 -45.85
CA ASN A 5 -1.39 64.48 -44.89
C ASN A 5 -2.04 63.80 -43.69
N ASP A 6 -2.34 62.50 -43.81
CA ASP A 6 -2.41 61.65 -42.61
C ASP A 6 -2.15 60.17 -42.94
N ILE A 7 -0.92 59.84 -43.38
CA ILE A 7 -0.50 58.44 -43.52
C ILE A 7 0.98 58.29 -43.08
N THR A 8 1.33 58.60 -41.83
CA THR A 8 2.67 58.21 -41.30
C THR A 8 2.72 57.83 -39.81
N SER A 9 1.63 57.91 -39.04
CA SER A 9 1.70 57.60 -37.58
C SER A 9 1.37 56.15 -37.20
N VAL A 10 0.75 55.36 -38.08
CA VAL A 10 0.26 54.00 -37.74
C VAL A 10 1.37 52.92 -37.77
N GLY A 11 2.46 53.12 -38.53
CA GLY A 11 3.54 52.13 -38.69
C GLY A 11 4.57 52.05 -37.55
N HIS A 12 4.71 53.09 -36.73
CA HIS A 12 5.74 53.15 -35.69
C HIS A 12 5.30 52.53 -34.35
N SER A 13 3.99 52.54 -34.04
CA SER A 13 3.46 51.96 -32.80
C SER A 13 3.42 50.43 -32.84
N SER A 14 3.10 49.84 -34.01
CA SER A 14 3.07 48.40 -34.22
C SER A 14 4.48 47.81 -34.10
N ARG A 15 5.48 48.43 -34.75
CA ARG A 15 6.88 47.96 -34.73
C ARG A 15 7.49 47.99 -33.32
N ARG A 16 7.11 48.96 -32.48
CA ARG A 16 7.54 49.05 -31.07
C ARG A 16 6.82 48.02 -30.19
N ARG A 17 5.55 47.72 -30.46
CA ARG A 17 4.81 46.62 -29.81
C ARG A 17 5.39 45.25 -30.18
N TRP A 18 5.70 45.00 -31.45
CA TRP A 18 6.35 43.76 -31.91
C TRP A 18 7.76 43.56 -31.32
N LYS A 19 8.54 44.63 -31.19
CA LYS A 19 9.85 44.57 -30.50
C LYS A 19 9.73 44.26 -29.00
N ARG A 20 8.74 44.84 -28.32
CA ARG A 20 8.45 44.53 -26.90
C ARG A 20 7.94 43.10 -26.73
N LEU A 21 7.06 42.64 -27.61
CA LEU A 21 6.57 41.25 -27.62
C LEU A 21 7.73 40.26 -27.88
N GLY A 22 8.59 40.54 -28.86
CA GLY A 22 9.76 39.72 -29.14
C GLY A 22 10.75 39.66 -27.97
N PHE A 23 10.96 40.78 -27.27
CA PHE A 23 11.79 40.81 -26.06
C PHE A 23 11.19 39.97 -24.92
N VAL A 24 9.87 40.09 -24.67
CA VAL A 24 9.17 39.28 -23.66
C VAL A 24 9.24 37.79 -23.99
N LEU A 25 9.02 37.40 -25.25
CA LEU A 25 9.14 36.01 -25.69
C LEU A 25 10.56 35.46 -25.51
N MET A 26 11.60 36.27 -25.78
CA MET A 26 12.99 35.89 -25.51
C MET A 26 13.25 35.64 -24.02
N VAL A 27 12.75 36.52 -23.15
CA VAL A 27 12.92 36.35 -21.69
C VAL A 27 12.19 35.10 -21.19
N LEU A 28 10.97 34.84 -21.67
CA LEU A 28 10.23 33.62 -21.33
C LEU A 28 10.94 32.34 -21.82
N ALA A 29 11.49 32.36 -23.04
CA ALA A 29 12.28 31.25 -23.57
C ALA A 29 13.55 31.01 -22.74
N ALA A 30 14.25 32.07 -22.33
CA ALA A 30 15.43 31.96 -21.48
C ALA A 30 15.09 31.38 -20.10
N LEU A 31 13.99 31.83 -19.48
CA LEU A 31 13.50 31.29 -18.21
C LEU A 31 13.13 29.81 -18.32
N GLU A 32 12.47 29.40 -19.41
CA GLU A 32 12.17 27.98 -19.66
C GLU A 32 13.42 27.14 -19.87
N VAL A 33 14.44 27.64 -20.59
CA VAL A 33 15.71 26.94 -20.76
C VAL A 33 16.44 26.77 -19.43
N VAL A 34 16.46 27.81 -18.59
CA VAL A 34 17.04 27.72 -17.23
C VAL A 34 16.24 26.74 -16.36
N GLY A 35 14.91 26.79 -16.43
CA GLY A 35 14.03 25.83 -15.78
C GLY A 35 14.28 24.41 -16.28
N TRP A 36 14.60 24.23 -17.56
CA TRP A 36 14.93 22.93 -18.15
C TRP A 36 16.22 22.35 -17.60
N VAL A 37 17.26 23.17 -17.48
CA VAL A 37 18.53 22.77 -16.86
C VAL A 37 18.35 22.48 -15.37
N GLY A 38 17.62 23.34 -14.65
CA GLY A 38 17.35 23.14 -13.22
C GLY A 38 16.52 21.88 -12.94
N ASP A 39 15.48 21.63 -13.74
CA ASP A 39 14.64 20.44 -13.63
C ASP A 39 15.43 19.17 -13.95
N HIS A 40 16.36 19.22 -14.92
CA HIS A 40 17.23 18.10 -15.22
C HIS A 40 18.17 17.72 -14.07
N LEU A 41 18.54 18.70 -13.23
CA LEU A 41 19.46 18.49 -12.09
C LEU A 41 18.74 18.12 -10.80
N LEU A 42 17.53 18.66 -10.58
CA LEU A 42 16.83 18.59 -9.29
C LEU A 42 15.51 17.81 -9.35
N ASP A 43 15.02 17.50 -10.55
CA ASP A 43 13.76 16.79 -10.84
C ASP A 43 12.52 17.41 -10.18
N PHE A 44 12.53 18.72 -9.93
CA PHE A 44 11.48 19.38 -9.15
C PHE A 44 10.11 19.31 -9.84
N ARG A 45 10.04 19.31 -11.19
CA ARG A 45 8.77 19.27 -11.92
C ARG A 45 8.10 17.92 -11.79
N GLN A 46 8.87 16.85 -11.90
CA GLN A 46 8.33 15.50 -11.80
C GLN A 46 8.05 15.13 -10.33
N LYS A 47 8.86 15.62 -9.38
CA LYS A 47 8.53 15.56 -7.94
C LYS A 47 7.25 16.30 -7.62
N LEU A 48 7.05 17.50 -8.17
CA LEU A 48 5.82 18.27 -8.00
C LEU A 48 4.62 17.55 -8.63
N LEU A 49 4.73 17.08 -9.88
CA LEU A 49 3.68 16.29 -10.52
C LEU A 49 3.37 15.01 -9.75
N TRP A 50 4.39 14.35 -9.20
CA TRP A 50 4.22 13.18 -8.36
C TRP A 50 3.59 13.51 -7.02
N GLN A 51 3.95 14.62 -6.38
CA GLN A 51 3.31 15.11 -5.15
C GLN A 51 1.85 15.49 -5.42
N LEU A 52 1.56 16.16 -6.54
CA LEU A 52 0.21 16.47 -6.97
C LEU A 52 -0.59 15.20 -7.31
N ALA A 53 0.05 14.18 -7.89
CA ALA A 53 -0.55 12.87 -8.15
C ALA A 53 -0.74 12.07 -6.85
N LEU A 54 0.17 12.17 -5.88
CA LEU A 54 0.01 11.57 -4.55
C LEU A 54 -1.17 12.23 -3.83
N MET A 55 -1.28 13.57 -3.92
CA MET A 55 -2.44 14.32 -3.43
C MET A 55 -3.73 13.98 -4.20
N GLU A 56 -3.64 13.61 -5.47
CA GLU A 56 -4.78 13.15 -6.28
C GLU A 56 -5.20 11.73 -5.89
N ILE A 57 -4.25 10.83 -5.66
CA ILE A 57 -4.46 9.48 -5.12
C ILE A 57 -5.02 9.54 -3.69
N GLU A 58 -4.54 10.46 -2.86
CA GLU A 58 -5.09 10.72 -1.53
C GLU A 58 -6.52 11.31 -1.59
N ALA A 59 -6.87 12.01 -2.67
CA ALA A 59 -8.13 12.76 -2.79
C ALA A 59 -9.19 12.16 -3.74
N MET A 60 -8.89 11.07 -4.45
CA MET A 60 -9.82 10.38 -5.36
C MET A 60 -9.87 8.87 -5.05
N PRO A 61 -11.04 8.23 -5.12
CA PRO A 61 -11.12 6.78 -5.13
C PRO A 61 -10.48 6.23 -6.39
N ALA A 62 -9.97 5.00 -6.30
CA ALA A 62 -9.22 4.26 -7.32
C ALA A 62 -10.02 3.88 -8.60
N ASP A 63 -10.91 4.76 -9.06
CA ASP A 63 -11.70 4.60 -10.28
C ASP A 63 -11.07 5.31 -11.50
N THR A 64 -10.06 6.16 -11.28
CA THR A 64 -9.37 6.87 -12.37
C THR A 64 -7.98 6.30 -12.61
N VAL A 65 -7.83 5.63 -13.75
CA VAL A 65 -6.52 5.37 -14.36
C VAL A 65 -5.84 6.72 -14.53
N ALA A 66 -4.78 6.98 -13.77
CA ALA A 66 -3.98 8.18 -13.91
C ALA A 66 -3.40 8.24 -15.32
N SER A 67 -4.07 9.01 -16.19
CA SER A 67 -3.67 9.28 -17.56
C SER A 67 -2.61 10.38 -17.55
N THR A 68 -1.36 10.00 -17.31
CA THR A 68 -0.22 10.75 -17.84
C THR A 68 0.64 9.78 -18.63
N ALA A 69 0.90 10.08 -19.91
CA ALA A 69 1.81 9.28 -20.71
C ALA A 69 3.16 9.23 -19.97
N PRO A 70 3.63 8.05 -19.52
CA PRO A 70 4.83 8.00 -18.72
C PRO A 70 6.00 8.31 -19.65
N GLY A 71 6.80 9.32 -19.30
CA GLY A 71 8.18 9.31 -19.79
C GLY A 71 8.84 8.01 -19.34
N SER A 72 9.89 7.57 -20.04
CA SER A 72 10.61 6.32 -19.73
C SER A 72 11.35 6.31 -18.38
N ALA A 73 11.09 7.28 -17.50
CA ALA A 73 11.72 7.39 -16.20
C ALA A 73 10.95 6.63 -15.12
N LEU A 74 11.69 5.87 -14.32
CA LEU A 74 11.19 5.03 -13.24
C LEU A 74 11.73 5.53 -11.91
N TRP A 75 10.85 5.68 -10.91
CA TRP A 75 11.28 5.91 -9.54
C TRP A 75 11.52 4.58 -8.84
N ILE A 76 12.62 4.48 -8.11
CA ILE A 76 12.93 3.35 -7.24
C ILE A 76 13.23 3.86 -5.84
N ARG A 77 13.16 2.99 -4.85
CA ARG A 77 13.61 3.28 -3.50
C ARG A 77 15.07 3.76 -3.52
N GLY A 78 15.30 4.94 -2.94
CA GLY A 78 16.62 5.51 -2.76
C GLY A 78 17.39 4.82 -1.64
N SER A 79 18.72 4.89 -1.70
CA SER A 79 19.61 4.39 -0.63
C SER A 79 19.92 5.42 0.45
N GLY A 80 19.38 6.64 0.33
CA GLY A 80 19.49 7.65 1.36
C GLY A 80 18.51 7.36 2.48
N ASP A 81 19.04 7.03 3.66
CA ASP A 81 18.26 6.79 4.87
C ASP A 81 18.06 8.06 5.70
N GLY A 82 18.33 9.25 5.15
CA GLY A 82 18.17 10.52 5.86
C GLY A 82 18.84 10.57 7.24
N PRO A 83 18.53 11.59 8.06
CA PRO A 83 18.85 11.56 9.49
C PRO A 83 17.90 10.62 10.25
N ASP A 84 18.30 10.24 11.46
CA ASP A 84 17.39 9.58 12.39
C ASP A 84 16.20 10.50 12.72
N PRO A 85 14.98 9.94 12.88
CA PRO A 85 13.82 10.75 13.19
C PRO A 85 13.99 11.39 14.57
N VAL A 86 13.57 12.66 14.68
CA VAL A 86 13.65 13.45 15.93
C VAL A 86 12.81 12.80 17.04
N GLU A 87 11.66 12.24 16.67
CA GLU A 87 10.81 11.47 17.56
C GLU A 87 10.78 9.99 17.15
N PRO A 88 10.65 9.06 18.11
CA PRO A 88 10.47 7.65 17.80
C PRO A 88 9.25 7.44 16.90
N TYR A 89 9.39 6.62 15.87
CA TYR A 89 8.26 6.24 15.03
C TYR A 89 7.21 5.48 15.86
N ARG A 90 5.96 5.92 15.76
CA ARG A 90 4.84 5.40 16.53
C ARG A 90 3.66 5.04 15.64
N VAL A 91 2.98 3.98 16.05
CA VAL A 91 1.75 3.48 15.45
C VAL A 91 0.74 3.30 16.58
N GLY A 92 -0.21 4.23 16.68
CA GLY A 92 -1.02 4.42 17.89
C GLY A 92 -0.14 4.65 19.12
N GLN A 93 -0.40 3.90 20.18
CA GLN A 93 0.45 3.92 21.39
C GLN A 93 1.75 3.10 21.26
N THR A 94 1.98 2.40 20.15
CA THR A 94 3.13 1.49 20.00
C THR A 94 4.33 2.19 19.38
N THR A 95 5.46 2.23 20.09
CA THR A 95 6.74 2.67 19.51
C THR A 95 7.39 1.54 18.73
N ILE A 96 7.73 1.78 17.46
CA ILE A 96 8.46 0.81 16.63
C ILE A 96 9.94 1.21 16.62
N LYS A 97 10.77 0.39 17.26
CA LYS A 97 12.21 0.64 17.35
C LYS A 97 12.87 0.50 15.97
N GLY A 98 13.76 1.44 15.64
CA GLY A 98 14.52 1.42 14.39
C GLY A 98 13.70 1.76 13.15
N ALA A 99 12.46 2.20 13.31
CA ALA A 99 11.61 2.69 12.23
C ALA A 99 11.71 4.21 12.11
N GLY A 100 11.53 4.71 10.88
CA GLY A 100 11.54 6.12 10.54
C GLY A 100 10.83 6.41 9.22
N PRO A 101 10.54 7.69 8.92
CA PRO A 101 9.82 8.09 7.72
C PRO A 101 10.72 8.09 6.46
N TRP A 102 11.55 7.07 6.28
CA TRP A 102 12.51 7.00 5.17
C TRP A 102 11.84 6.51 3.90
N ILE A 103 11.33 7.46 3.13
CA ILE A 103 10.58 7.23 1.89
C ILE A 103 11.28 7.82 0.66
N GLU A 104 12.59 8.01 0.72
CA GLU A 104 13.35 8.60 -0.38
C GLU A 104 13.21 7.76 -1.66
N HIS A 105 12.99 8.44 -2.77
CA HIS A 105 12.99 7.86 -4.10
C HIS A 105 14.10 8.45 -4.95
N ARG A 106 14.70 7.61 -5.78
CA ARG A 106 15.66 8.00 -6.81
C ARG A 106 15.07 7.72 -8.18
N ARG A 107 15.25 8.67 -9.10
CA ARG A 107 14.89 8.53 -10.50
C ARG A 107 15.94 7.68 -11.25
N LEU A 108 15.46 6.78 -12.10
CA LEU A 108 16.25 6.03 -13.07
C LEU A 108 15.71 6.29 -14.48
N THR A 109 16.59 6.21 -15.46
CA THR A 109 16.25 6.07 -16.89
C THR A 109 16.79 4.72 -17.37
N PRO A 110 16.42 4.23 -18.57
CA PRO A 110 16.97 2.99 -19.10
C PRO A 110 18.52 3.00 -19.17
N GLN A 111 19.11 4.17 -19.45
CA GLN A 111 20.56 4.34 -19.55
C GLN A 111 21.27 4.34 -18.19
N THR A 112 20.60 4.82 -17.13
CA THR A 112 21.18 4.88 -15.78
C THR A 112 20.76 3.69 -14.91
N CYS A 113 19.92 2.79 -15.43
CA CYS A 113 19.47 1.61 -14.72
C CYS A 113 20.63 0.63 -14.52
N PRO A 114 20.98 0.28 -13.27
CA PRO A 114 22.11 -0.60 -13.02
C PRO A 114 21.77 -2.06 -13.39
N GLY A 115 22.82 -2.85 -13.62
CA GLY A 115 22.69 -4.21 -14.11
C GLY A 115 22.43 -4.26 -15.61
N SER A 116 22.64 -5.43 -16.19
CA SER A 116 22.51 -5.65 -17.63
C SER A 116 21.03 -5.82 -18.02
N PRO A 117 20.57 -5.22 -19.14
CA PRO A 117 19.30 -5.56 -19.76
C PRO A 117 19.13 -7.09 -19.89
N GLY A 118 17.94 -7.60 -19.65
CA GLY A 118 17.63 -9.03 -19.63
C GLY A 118 18.09 -9.78 -18.37
N GLN A 119 18.69 -9.09 -17.38
CA GLN A 119 19.13 -9.68 -16.11
C GLN A 119 18.54 -8.98 -14.87
N ARG A 120 17.75 -7.91 -15.03
CA ARG A 120 17.24 -7.11 -13.92
C ARG A 120 16.03 -7.75 -13.24
N THR A 121 15.94 -7.62 -11.92
CA THR A 121 14.74 -7.97 -11.16
C THR A 121 14.12 -6.71 -10.57
N PHE A 122 12.82 -6.48 -10.80
CA PHE A 122 12.10 -5.35 -10.19
C PHE A 122 11.08 -5.83 -9.16
N VAL A 123 11.13 -5.26 -7.97
CA VAL A 123 10.14 -5.46 -6.90
C VAL A 123 9.07 -4.38 -6.99
N LEU A 124 7.82 -4.80 -7.02
CA LEU A 124 6.62 -3.98 -7.15
C LEU A 124 5.69 -4.25 -5.96
N GLY A 125 4.97 -3.23 -5.51
CA GLY A 125 3.99 -3.36 -4.44
C GLY A 125 3.82 -2.12 -3.58
N GLY A 126 3.16 -2.30 -2.43
CA GLY A 126 2.87 -1.26 -1.46
C GLY A 126 4.05 -0.92 -0.53
N SER A 127 3.74 -0.29 0.61
CA SER A 127 4.70 0.08 1.67
C SER A 127 5.48 -1.12 2.22
N ALA A 128 4.82 -2.27 2.41
CA ALA A 128 5.47 -3.51 2.83
C ALA A 128 6.52 -4.00 1.81
N ALA A 129 6.29 -3.80 0.50
CA ALA A 129 7.27 -4.13 -0.54
C ALA A 129 8.38 -3.09 -0.66
N PHE A 130 8.03 -1.83 -0.46
CA PHE A 130 9.01 -0.76 -0.34
C PHE A 130 10.00 -1.06 0.79
N GLY A 131 9.52 -1.68 1.87
CA GLY A 131 10.25 -1.92 3.12
C GLY A 131 10.19 -0.74 4.07
N TYR A 132 9.11 0.03 3.96
CA TYR A 132 8.74 1.01 4.96
C TYR A 132 8.37 0.28 6.27
N PRO A 133 8.65 0.82 7.46
CA PRO A 133 9.35 2.08 7.76
C PRO A 133 10.86 1.91 8.03
N TYR A 134 11.50 0.86 7.51
CA TYR A 134 12.88 0.51 7.86
C TYR A 134 13.90 1.13 6.90
N ARG A 135 15.19 1.03 7.23
CA ARG A 135 16.28 1.58 6.41
C ARG A 135 16.46 0.81 5.10
N PHE A 136 17.20 1.41 4.16
CA PHE A 136 17.42 0.87 2.83
C PHE A 136 18.09 -0.50 2.90
N ASP A 137 19.18 -0.66 3.64
CA ASP A 137 19.88 -1.94 3.76
C ASP A 137 19.05 -3.03 4.48
N GLU A 138 17.98 -2.63 5.16
CA GLU A 138 17.08 -3.53 5.86
C GLU A 138 15.91 -4.04 4.99
N ASN A 139 15.63 -3.44 3.84
CA ASN A 139 14.52 -3.85 2.98
C ASN A 139 14.83 -5.09 2.13
N LEU A 140 13.77 -5.81 1.71
CA LEU A 140 13.92 -7.09 1.01
C LEU A 140 14.76 -7.00 -0.27
N ALA A 141 14.65 -5.91 -1.03
CA ALA A 141 15.31 -5.78 -2.32
C ALA A 141 16.81 -5.54 -2.12
N ALA A 142 17.19 -4.66 -1.19
CA ALA A 142 18.59 -4.41 -0.86
C ALA A 142 19.25 -5.68 -0.28
N ARG A 143 18.53 -6.42 0.57
CA ARG A 143 19.03 -7.69 1.13
C ARG A 143 19.19 -8.80 0.08
N ALA A 144 18.34 -8.82 -0.95
CA ALA A 144 18.40 -9.79 -2.05
C ALA A 144 19.37 -9.39 -3.17
N ASP A 145 19.81 -8.12 -3.24
CA ASP A 145 20.73 -7.61 -4.23
C ASP A 145 22.18 -8.02 -3.90
N ARG A 146 22.87 -8.67 -4.85
CA ARG A 146 24.24 -9.19 -4.65
C ARG A 146 25.24 -8.60 -5.64
N PRO A 147 25.42 -7.27 -5.70
CA PRO A 147 26.18 -6.61 -6.76
C PRO A 147 27.66 -7.01 -6.81
N VAL A 148 28.26 -7.44 -5.69
CA VAL A 148 29.65 -7.94 -5.67
C VAL A 148 29.77 -9.32 -6.32
N ALA A 149 28.80 -10.21 -6.08
CA ALA A 149 28.83 -11.57 -6.61
C ALA A 149 28.22 -11.68 -8.02
N ARG A 150 27.26 -10.81 -8.34
CA ARG A 150 26.53 -10.77 -9.61
C ARG A 150 26.29 -9.31 -10.02
N PRO A 151 27.32 -8.61 -10.54
CA PRO A 151 27.20 -7.18 -10.86
C PRO A 151 26.13 -6.89 -11.93
N ASP A 152 25.91 -7.84 -12.84
CA ASP A 152 24.93 -7.72 -13.92
C ASP A 152 23.48 -7.99 -13.48
N HIS A 153 23.29 -8.81 -12.45
CA HIS A 153 21.96 -9.10 -11.89
C HIS A 153 21.68 -8.17 -10.71
N ARG A 154 20.80 -7.20 -10.94
CA ARG A 154 20.38 -6.23 -9.92
C ARG A 154 18.95 -6.42 -9.49
N VAL A 155 18.70 -6.33 -8.18
CA VAL A 155 17.35 -6.31 -7.59
C VAL A 155 16.98 -4.87 -7.25
N LEU A 156 15.98 -4.31 -7.94
CA LEU A 156 15.59 -2.91 -7.88
C LEU A 156 14.18 -2.78 -7.30
N ASN A 157 14.01 -1.90 -6.31
CA ASN A 157 12.72 -1.74 -5.64
C ASN A 157 11.92 -0.59 -6.24
N ALA A 158 10.93 -0.90 -7.07
CA ALA A 158 10.01 0.05 -7.68
C ALA A 158 8.66 0.14 -6.94
N ALA A 159 8.55 -0.43 -5.74
CA ALA A 159 7.36 -0.31 -4.90
C ALA A 159 7.10 1.14 -4.45
N ARG A 160 5.89 1.39 -3.95
CA ARG A 160 5.42 2.69 -3.48
C ARG A 160 4.62 2.56 -2.20
N VAL A 161 4.86 3.46 -1.26
CA VAL A 161 4.03 3.54 -0.03
C VAL A 161 2.59 3.89 -0.42
N GLY A 162 1.61 3.22 0.17
CA GLY A 162 0.19 3.43 -0.10
C GLY A 162 -0.35 2.82 -1.40
N ALA A 163 0.50 2.36 -2.32
CA ALA A 163 0.05 1.87 -3.63
C ALA A 163 -0.83 0.61 -3.56
N THR A 164 -1.89 0.64 -4.37
CA THR A 164 -2.77 -0.47 -4.71
C THR A 164 -2.26 -1.22 -5.94
N SER A 165 -2.85 -2.38 -6.27
CA SER A 165 -2.53 -3.06 -7.53
C SER A 165 -2.78 -2.21 -8.78
N SER A 166 -3.77 -1.32 -8.76
CA SER A 166 -4.07 -0.41 -9.88
C SER A 166 -2.95 0.60 -10.13
N ASP A 167 -2.27 1.06 -9.06
CA ASP A 167 -1.10 1.96 -9.16
C ASP A 167 0.14 1.21 -9.68
N ILE A 168 0.22 -0.09 -9.42
CA ILE A 168 1.37 -0.93 -9.79
C ILE A 168 1.33 -1.31 -11.28
N VAL A 169 0.16 -1.52 -11.89
CA VAL A 169 0.04 -1.85 -13.33
C VAL A 169 0.80 -0.88 -14.25
N PRO A 170 0.63 0.45 -14.17
CA PRO A 170 1.37 1.37 -15.04
C PRO A 170 2.88 1.38 -14.76
N ILE A 171 3.30 1.11 -13.51
CA ILE A 171 4.73 0.96 -13.16
C ILE A 171 5.29 -0.30 -13.82
N ALA A 172 4.57 -1.43 -13.76
CA ALA A 172 4.95 -2.68 -14.40
C ALA A 172 5.09 -2.49 -15.92
N ARG A 173 4.11 -1.83 -16.57
CA ARG A 173 4.17 -1.48 -18.01
C ARG A 173 5.41 -0.68 -18.36
N THR A 174 5.69 0.39 -17.61
CA THR A 174 6.87 1.23 -17.81
C THR A 174 8.16 0.40 -17.74
N ILE A 175 8.26 -0.52 -16.78
CA ILE A 175 9.41 -1.42 -16.63
C ILE A 175 9.52 -2.38 -17.83
N LEU A 176 8.42 -3.04 -18.19
CA LEU A 176 8.37 -4.00 -19.30
C LEU A 176 8.68 -3.35 -20.65
N GLU A 177 8.31 -2.09 -20.85
CA GLU A 177 8.52 -1.37 -22.12
C GLU A 177 9.92 -0.78 -22.28
N HIS A 178 10.57 -0.42 -21.18
CA HIS A 178 11.78 0.42 -21.26
C HIS A 178 13.01 -0.13 -20.54
N TYR A 179 12.86 -1.14 -19.67
CA TYR A 179 13.95 -1.55 -18.77
C TYR A 179 14.44 -2.98 -18.97
N ASP A 180 13.82 -3.75 -19.88
CA ASP A 180 14.22 -5.12 -20.24
C ASP A 180 14.51 -6.00 -19.00
N PRO A 181 13.50 -6.25 -18.16
CA PRO A 181 13.68 -7.03 -16.94
C PRO A 181 13.76 -8.53 -17.23
N ALA A 182 14.51 -9.27 -16.42
CA ALA A 182 14.42 -10.74 -16.38
C ALA A 182 13.24 -11.21 -15.51
N THR A 183 12.90 -10.44 -14.47
CA THR A 183 11.91 -10.86 -13.47
C THR A 183 11.18 -9.66 -12.87
N LEU A 184 9.87 -9.81 -12.68
CA LEU A 184 9.06 -8.95 -11.83
C LEU A 184 8.67 -9.71 -10.55
N VAL A 185 8.79 -9.06 -9.41
CA VAL A 185 8.31 -9.56 -8.11
C VAL A 185 7.15 -8.68 -7.68
N VAL A 186 5.96 -9.26 -7.49
CA VAL A 186 4.76 -8.52 -7.09
C VAL A 186 4.40 -8.88 -5.64
N PHE A 187 4.59 -7.93 -4.74
CA PHE A 187 4.27 -8.03 -3.32
C PHE A 187 3.23 -6.94 -2.96
N SER A 188 1.99 -7.15 -3.44
CA SER A 188 0.89 -6.19 -3.34
C SER A 188 -0.39 -6.83 -2.78
N GLY A 189 -1.29 -6.00 -2.25
CA GLY A 189 -2.60 -6.42 -1.74
C GLY A 189 -3.00 -5.87 -0.37
N ASN A 190 -2.10 -5.16 0.35
CA ASN A 190 -2.43 -4.54 1.64
C ASN A 190 -3.35 -3.31 1.48
N ASN A 191 -3.18 -2.57 0.39
CA ASN A 191 -3.80 -1.26 0.19
C ASN A 191 -5.01 -1.28 -0.75
N GLU A 192 -5.53 -2.43 -1.19
CA GLU A 192 -6.64 -2.46 -2.15
C GLU A 192 -7.89 -1.72 -1.62
N TRP A 193 -8.02 -1.56 -0.31
CA TRP A 193 -9.09 -0.82 0.36
C TRP A 193 -8.70 0.56 0.87
N PHE A 194 -7.47 1.00 0.63
CA PHE A 194 -6.87 2.16 1.30
C PHE A 194 -7.66 3.46 1.05
N HIS A 195 -8.20 3.61 -0.16
CA HIS A 195 -9.01 4.76 -0.58
C HIS A 195 -10.51 4.52 -0.48
N TRP A 196 -10.94 3.34 -0.03
CA TRP A 196 -12.35 3.03 0.14
C TRP A 196 -12.84 3.49 1.52
N ARG A 197 -14.04 4.08 1.55
CA ARG A 197 -14.70 4.52 2.79
C ARG A 197 -16.18 4.10 2.78
N PRO A 198 -16.75 3.77 3.94
CA PRO A 198 -18.19 3.60 4.07
C PRO A 198 -18.91 4.94 3.83
N SER A 199 -19.94 4.92 2.97
CA SER A 199 -20.76 6.10 2.64
C SER A 199 -22.22 5.89 3.05
N ARG A 200 -22.90 6.99 3.42
CA ARG A 200 -24.28 6.95 3.92
C ARG A 200 -25.22 6.34 2.88
N PRO A 201 -26.21 5.51 3.29
CA PRO A 201 -27.20 5.01 2.35
C PRO A 201 -27.93 6.16 1.64
N GLY A 202 -27.95 6.13 0.30
CA GLY A 202 -28.64 7.13 -0.51
C GLY A 202 -27.87 8.44 -0.75
N SER A 203 -26.67 8.63 -0.17
CA SER A 203 -25.80 9.73 -0.60
C SER A 203 -25.32 9.44 -2.02
N GLN A 204 -25.55 10.38 -2.95
CA GLN A 204 -24.91 10.35 -4.28
C GLN A 204 -23.40 10.67 -4.22
N ASP A 205 -22.82 10.82 -3.03
CA ASP A 205 -21.38 10.89 -2.76
C ASP A 205 -20.64 9.57 -3.07
N HIS A 206 -21.12 8.80 -4.05
CA HIS A 206 -20.27 7.85 -4.74
C HIS A 206 -19.17 8.66 -5.42
N GLN A 207 -17.97 8.61 -4.83
CA GLN A 207 -16.66 9.01 -5.35
C GLN A 207 -16.01 10.31 -4.83
N ASN A 208 -16.63 11.15 -3.99
CA ASN A 208 -16.09 12.51 -3.77
C ASN A 208 -15.92 13.01 -2.31
N SER A 209 -15.91 12.12 -1.32
CA SER A 209 -15.48 12.50 0.03
C SER A 209 -13.96 12.69 0.07
N GLN A 210 -13.50 13.85 -0.42
CA GLN A 210 -12.11 14.29 -0.28
C GLN A 210 -11.74 14.33 1.20
N PRO A 211 -10.53 13.88 1.58
CA PRO A 211 -10.01 14.15 2.93
C PRO A 211 -9.98 15.66 3.16
N PRO A 212 -10.27 16.15 4.38
CA PRO A 212 -10.06 17.55 4.70
C PRO A 212 -8.55 17.83 4.69
N ALA A 213 -8.17 18.87 3.93
CA ALA A 213 -6.84 19.47 3.82
C ALA A 213 -5.87 18.87 2.79
N ALA A 214 -6.17 19.04 1.50
CA ALA A 214 -5.17 19.24 0.45
C ALA A 214 -5.78 20.12 -0.65
N ILE A 215 -4.94 20.90 -1.33
CA ILE A 215 -5.26 21.87 -2.39
C ILE A 215 -6.52 21.48 -3.20
N ASP A 216 -7.52 22.38 -3.29
CA ASP A 216 -8.78 22.09 -3.98
C ASP A 216 -8.58 21.73 -5.47
N ALA A 217 -9.56 21.07 -6.10
CA ALA A 217 -9.44 20.57 -7.48
C ALA A 217 -9.09 21.66 -8.50
N THR A 218 -9.63 22.87 -8.31
CA THR A 218 -9.36 24.03 -9.17
C THR A 218 -7.90 24.47 -9.05
N SER A 219 -7.42 24.59 -7.82
CA SER A 219 -6.04 24.96 -7.49
C SER A 219 -5.06 23.88 -7.96
N ARG A 220 -5.41 22.60 -7.87
CA ARG A 220 -4.63 21.49 -8.44
C ARG A 220 -4.57 21.53 -9.96
N SER A 221 -5.69 21.78 -10.64
CA SER A 221 -5.72 21.93 -12.10
C SER A 221 -4.85 23.10 -12.55
N VAL A 222 -4.89 24.21 -11.82
CA VAL A 222 -4.03 25.38 -12.05
C VAL A 222 -2.56 24.99 -11.85
N LEU A 223 -2.20 24.35 -10.72
CA LEU A 223 -0.82 23.93 -10.46
C LEU A 223 -0.31 22.91 -11.49
N THR A 224 -1.16 21.97 -11.92
CA THR A 224 -0.84 21.00 -12.98
C THR A 224 -0.60 21.70 -14.31
N THR A 225 -1.46 22.65 -14.67
CA THR A 225 -1.30 23.46 -15.89
C THR A 225 -0.01 24.29 -15.84
N LEU A 226 0.27 24.91 -14.70
CA LEU A 226 1.51 25.68 -14.47
C LEU A 226 2.74 24.78 -14.54
N SER A 227 2.63 23.52 -14.08
CA SER A 227 3.73 22.56 -14.13
C SER A 227 4.15 22.19 -15.55
N HIS A 228 3.35 22.47 -16.60
CA HIS A 228 3.75 22.27 -17.99
C HIS A 228 4.88 23.23 -18.44
N SER A 229 5.06 24.35 -17.74
CA SER A 229 6.22 25.22 -17.84
C SER A 229 7.25 24.82 -16.79
N ARG A 230 8.52 24.64 -17.17
CA ARG A 230 9.57 24.24 -16.21
C ARG A 230 9.98 25.39 -15.29
N ALA A 231 9.89 26.63 -15.76
CA ALA A 231 10.12 27.80 -14.91
C ALA A 231 9.01 27.94 -13.85
N LEU A 232 7.75 27.77 -14.24
CA LEU A 232 6.62 27.83 -13.32
C LEU A 232 6.57 26.62 -12.38
N ALA A 233 6.93 25.42 -12.87
CA ALA A 233 7.08 24.22 -12.06
C ALA A 233 8.07 24.40 -10.89
N ALA A 234 9.15 25.17 -11.07
CA ALA A 234 10.12 25.45 -10.01
C ALA A 234 9.49 26.29 -8.89
N LEU A 235 8.76 27.33 -9.26
CA LEU A 235 8.08 28.23 -8.33
C LEU A 235 6.97 27.50 -7.57
N THR A 236 6.18 26.67 -8.26
CA THR A 236 5.14 25.86 -7.64
C THR A 236 5.72 24.75 -6.76
N ALA A 237 6.85 24.15 -7.12
CA ALA A 237 7.54 23.17 -6.27
C ALA A 237 8.03 23.80 -4.96
N VAL A 238 8.60 25.01 -5.02
CA VAL A 238 8.99 25.76 -3.81
C VAL A 238 7.77 26.13 -2.98
N ALA A 239 6.66 26.57 -3.60
CA ALA A 239 5.44 26.91 -2.87
C ALA A 239 4.82 25.68 -2.17
N VAL A 240 4.71 24.54 -2.87
CA VAL A 240 4.23 23.27 -2.30
C VAL A 240 5.16 22.78 -1.20
N HIS A 241 6.48 22.85 -1.42
CA HIS A 241 7.47 22.48 -0.41
C HIS A 241 7.37 23.36 0.85
N LEU A 242 7.25 24.68 0.73
CA LEU A 242 7.11 25.58 1.89
C LEU A 242 5.79 25.39 2.65
N LEU A 243 4.73 24.99 1.95
CA LEU A 243 3.44 24.62 2.57
C LEU A 243 3.57 23.28 3.31
N GLN A 244 4.29 22.32 2.74
CA GLN A 244 4.52 21.00 3.33
C GLN A 244 5.56 21.01 4.46
N ASP A 245 6.66 21.76 4.36
CA ASP A 245 7.74 21.79 5.37
C ASP A 245 7.27 22.37 6.71
N ARG A 246 6.18 23.14 6.69
CA ARG A 246 5.46 23.58 7.88
C ARG A 246 4.62 22.46 8.53
N ASP A 247 4.21 21.45 7.76
CA ASP A 247 3.37 20.33 8.20
C ASP A 247 4.17 19.00 8.36
N THR A 248 5.34 18.82 7.73
CA THR A 248 6.17 17.60 7.85
C THR A 248 6.89 17.47 9.20
N GLN A 249 7.04 18.59 9.94
CA GLN A 249 7.47 18.57 11.34
C GLN A 249 6.30 18.38 12.32
N ALA A 250 5.06 18.37 11.85
CA ALA A 250 3.89 18.06 12.66
C ALA A 250 3.53 16.58 12.50
N ALA A 251 3.15 15.93 13.60
CA ALA A 251 2.52 14.61 13.54
C ALA A 251 1.34 14.65 12.53
N PRO A 252 1.10 13.58 11.75
CA PRO A 252 -0.04 13.53 10.83
C PRO A 252 -1.31 13.96 11.57
N ARG A 253 -1.99 14.99 11.06
CA ARG A 253 -3.25 15.42 11.68
C ARG A 253 -4.22 14.25 11.66
N PRO A 254 -4.92 13.97 12.78
CA PRO A 254 -5.91 12.91 12.80
C PRO A 254 -6.93 13.12 11.68
N VAL A 255 -7.17 12.11 10.86
CA VAL A 255 -8.18 12.19 9.81
C VAL A 255 -9.54 12.13 10.50
N THR A 256 -10.26 13.24 10.43
CA THR A 256 -11.60 13.37 10.98
C THR A 256 -12.63 13.11 9.89
N HIS A 257 -13.55 12.18 10.13
CA HIS A 257 -14.66 11.90 9.23
C HIS A 257 -15.72 13.02 9.33
N ASP A 258 -16.67 13.00 8.39
CA ASP A 258 -17.78 13.96 8.28
C ASP A 258 -18.66 14.07 9.55
N ASP A 259 -18.52 13.12 10.47
CA ASP A 259 -19.26 13.04 11.73
C ASP A 259 -18.41 13.14 12.99
N GLY A 260 -17.16 13.55 12.85
CA GLY A 260 -16.25 13.67 13.98
C GLY A 260 -15.59 12.36 14.41
N PHE A 261 -15.77 11.24 13.69
CA PHE A 261 -14.92 10.07 13.92
C PHE A 261 -13.46 10.44 13.70
N VAL A 262 -12.61 10.07 14.64
CA VAL A 262 -11.16 10.18 14.49
C VAL A 262 -10.61 8.78 14.24
N GLU A 263 -9.82 8.62 13.17
CA GLU A 263 -9.20 7.32 12.88
C GLU A 263 -8.49 6.73 14.10
N HIS A 264 -8.78 5.46 14.37
CA HIS A 264 -8.16 4.72 15.46
C HIS A 264 -6.90 4.01 14.98
N HIS A 265 -5.81 4.18 15.73
CA HIS A 265 -4.49 3.67 15.37
C HIS A 265 -3.90 2.74 16.42
N ASP A 266 -4.65 2.28 17.42
CA ASP A 266 -4.11 1.27 18.31
C ASP A 266 -4.08 -0.09 17.60
N LEU A 267 -2.95 -0.79 17.77
CA LEU A 267 -2.73 -2.05 17.09
C LEU A 267 -3.56 -3.19 17.69
N THR A 268 -4.01 -3.09 18.94
CA THR A 268 -4.68 -4.18 19.66
C THR A 268 -5.84 -3.68 20.50
N GLY A 269 -6.78 -4.58 20.79
CA GLY A 269 -7.94 -4.35 21.64
C GLY A 269 -9.22 -4.13 20.85
N ALA A 270 -10.34 -4.66 21.36
CA ALA A 270 -11.66 -4.51 20.73
C ALA A 270 -12.49 -3.33 21.29
N ARG A 271 -12.09 -2.75 22.43
CA ARG A 271 -12.93 -1.77 23.16
C ARG A 271 -13.34 -0.58 22.31
N HIS A 272 -12.39 0.03 21.59
CA HIS A 272 -12.70 1.17 20.73
C HIS A 272 -13.73 0.84 19.64
N ALA A 273 -13.66 -0.36 19.07
CA ALA A 273 -14.60 -0.82 18.04
C ALA A 273 -16.03 -0.98 18.59
N ILE A 274 -16.15 -1.45 19.84
CA ILE A 274 -17.43 -1.65 20.54
C ILE A 274 -18.06 -0.29 20.91
N GLU A 275 -17.25 0.66 21.35
CA GLU A 275 -17.69 2.01 21.73
C GLU A 275 -18.01 2.90 20.53
N ASN A 276 -17.41 2.62 19.36
CA ASN A 276 -17.53 3.43 18.14
C ASN A 276 -17.95 2.58 16.92
N PRO A 277 -19.11 1.92 16.95
CA PRO A 277 -19.54 1.00 15.90
C PRO A 277 -19.90 1.73 14.59
N LEU A 278 -19.76 1.04 13.45
CA LEU A 278 -20.30 1.48 12.18
C LEU A 278 -21.82 1.24 12.16
N THR A 279 -22.60 2.30 12.23
CA THR A 279 -24.07 2.20 12.31
C THR A 279 -24.73 2.11 10.94
N ALA A 280 -25.98 1.65 10.90
CA ALA A 280 -26.75 1.50 9.67
C ALA A 280 -27.02 2.83 8.96
N GLU A 281 -27.10 3.93 9.72
CA GLU A 281 -27.23 5.29 9.17
C GLU A 281 -25.96 5.73 8.42
N ARG A 282 -24.82 5.14 8.76
CA ARG A 282 -23.52 5.43 8.14
C ARG A 282 -23.24 4.57 6.93
N TYR A 283 -23.63 3.30 6.97
CA TYR A 283 -23.38 2.39 5.88
C TYR A 283 -24.33 1.20 5.91
N ASP A 284 -24.87 0.86 4.74
CA ASP A 284 -25.64 -0.36 4.53
C ASP A 284 -24.69 -1.55 4.39
N VAL A 285 -24.45 -2.22 5.51
CA VAL A 285 -23.50 -3.35 5.64
C VAL A 285 -23.84 -4.52 4.73
N SER A 286 -25.10 -4.66 4.31
CA SER A 286 -25.52 -5.71 3.38
C SER A 286 -24.86 -5.58 1.99
N ARG A 287 -24.36 -4.39 1.66
CA ARG A 287 -23.62 -4.11 0.42
C ARG A 287 -22.15 -4.49 0.50
N TRP A 288 -21.63 -4.74 1.69
CA TRP A 288 -20.20 -5.03 1.87
C TRP A 288 -19.76 -6.28 1.08
N PRO A 289 -20.45 -7.43 1.11
CA PRO A 289 -20.02 -8.62 0.36
C PRO A 289 -19.87 -8.37 -1.15
N GLU A 290 -20.79 -7.62 -1.76
CA GLU A 290 -20.72 -7.28 -3.19
C GLU A 290 -19.59 -6.29 -3.48
N THR A 291 -19.48 -5.23 -2.67
CA THR A 291 -18.39 -4.25 -2.76
C THR A 291 -17.03 -4.93 -2.65
N ARG A 292 -16.94 -5.84 -1.68
CA ARG A 292 -15.76 -6.65 -1.41
C ARG A 292 -15.37 -7.48 -2.64
N GLN A 293 -16.34 -8.15 -3.26
CA GLN A 293 -16.08 -8.98 -4.43
C GLN A 293 -15.57 -8.15 -5.61
N LYS A 294 -16.10 -6.94 -5.85
CA LYS A 294 -15.67 -6.07 -6.96
C LYS A 294 -14.19 -5.69 -6.88
N TYR A 295 -13.72 -5.33 -5.70
CA TYR A 295 -12.32 -4.97 -5.47
C TYR A 295 -11.40 -6.19 -5.52
N LEU A 296 -11.83 -7.36 -5.02
CA LEU A 296 -11.07 -8.59 -5.16
C LEU A 296 -10.93 -9.00 -6.64
N GLU A 297 -11.99 -8.82 -7.43
CA GLU A 297 -11.94 -9.07 -8.88
C GLU A 297 -11.01 -8.08 -9.57
N ARG A 298 -11.08 -6.79 -9.25
CA ARG A 298 -10.14 -5.80 -9.79
C ARG A 298 -8.69 -6.17 -9.45
N PHE A 299 -8.43 -6.56 -8.21
CA PHE A 299 -7.11 -7.01 -7.77
C PHE A 299 -6.64 -8.22 -8.59
N ARG A 300 -7.52 -9.23 -8.79
CA ARG A 300 -7.26 -10.38 -9.66
C ARG A 300 -6.91 -9.96 -11.09
N GLU A 301 -7.75 -9.14 -11.72
CA GLU A 301 -7.55 -8.64 -13.08
C GLU A 301 -6.22 -7.89 -13.24
N ASN A 302 -5.84 -7.07 -12.26
CA ASN A 302 -4.58 -6.35 -12.26
C ASN A 302 -3.37 -7.30 -12.19
N LEU A 303 -3.41 -8.33 -11.34
CA LEU A 303 -2.36 -9.35 -11.29
C LEU A 303 -2.25 -10.14 -12.60
N VAL A 304 -3.39 -10.57 -13.16
CA VAL A 304 -3.44 -11.27 -14.45
C VAL A 304 -2.88 -10.39 -15.57
N THR A 305 -3.18 -9.09 -15.56
CA THR A 305 -2.66 -8.12 -16.53
C THR A 305 -1.14 -8.05 -16.46
N ILE A 306 -0.56 -7.88 -15.27
CA ILE A 306 0.90 -7.84 -15.08
C ILE A 306 1.55 -9.13 -15.60
N ILE A 307 0.99 -10.30 -15.26
CA ILE A 307 1.55 -11.59 -15.70
C ILE A 307 1.45 -11.77 -17.22
N THR A 308 0.30 -11.44 -17.81
CA THR A 308 0.08 -11.60 -19.25
C THR A 308 1.02 -10.71 -20.05
N GLU A 309 1.16 -9.45 -19.66
CA GLU A 309 2.05 -8.50 -20.33
C GLU A 309 3.53 -8.85 -20.14
N ALA A 310 3.91 -9.35 -18.96
CA ALA A 310 5.26 -9.85 -18.71
C ALA A 310 5.59 -11.10 -19.55
N ARG A 311 4.66 -12.06 -19.59
CA ARG A 311 4.83 -13.31 -20.36
C ARG A 311 4.98 -13.04 -21.86
N SER A 312 4.27 -12.05 -22.40
CA SER A 312 4.42 -11.65 -23.82
C SER A 312 5.82 -11.12 -24.20
N ARG A 313 6.67 -10.86 -23.20
CA ARG A 313 8.04 -10.35 -23.33
C ARG A 313 9.07 -11.29 -22.70
N ASP A 314 8.70 -12.55 -22.46
CA ASP A 314 9.55 -13.57 -21.81
C ASP A 314 10.07 -13.17 -20.42
N VAL A 315 9.31 -12.33 -19.69
CA VAL A 315 9.65 -11.87 -18.35
C VAL A 315 8.98 -12.76 -17.30
N ARG A 316 9.78 -13.33 -16.39
CA ARG A 316 9.30 -14.14 -15.27
C ARG A 316 8.54 -13.29 -14.25
N VAL A 317 7.43 -13.80 -13.70
CA VAL A 317 6.72 -13.14 -12.60
C VAL A 317 6.69 -14.02 -11.36
N ILE A 318 7.05 -13.44 -10.21
CA ILE A 318 6.96 -14.04 -8.89
C ILE A 318 5.91 -13.26 -8.08
N LEU A 319 4.82 -13.91 -7.72
CA LEU A 319 3.81 -13.36 -6.82
C LEU A 319 4.17 -13.67 -5.36
N MET A 320 3.86 -12.74 -4.46
CA MET A 320 4.04 -12.92 -3.02
C MET A 320 2.72 -12.69 -2.27
N THR A 321 2.29 -13.66 -1.47
CA THR A 321 1.15 -13.45 -0.56
C THR A 321 1.50 -12.42 0.52
N MET A 322 0.50 -11.84 1.17
CA MET A 322 0.72 -10.88 2.25
C MET A 322 0.73 -11.58 3.61
N PRO A 323 1.88 -11.61 4.31
CA PRO A 323 1.86 -11.94 5.74
C PRO A 323 1.23 -10.76 6.50
N PHE A 324 0.69 -11.03 7.69
CA PHE A 324 0.09 -10.00 8.53
C PHE A 324 0.21 -10.37 10.01
N GLN A 325 0.22 -9.35 10.86
CA GLN A 325 0.07 -9.51 12.31
C GLN A 325 -1.40 -9.81 12.62
N TYR A 326 -1.63 -10.84 13.44
CA TYR A 326 -2.98 -11.35 13.68
C TYR A 326 -3.80 -10.45 14.61
N ARG A 327 -3.16 -9.84 15.60
CA ARG A 327 -3.82 -9.11 16.69
C ARG A 327 -4.35 -7.72 16.33
N LEU A 328 -4.37 -7.35 15.04
CA LEU A 328 -4.80 -6.01 14.64
C LEU A 328 -6.22 -5.71 15.15
N ALA A 329 -6.36 -4.59 15.87
CA ALA A 329 -7.61 -4.15 16.44
C ALA A 329 -8.72 -4.08 15.37
N PRO A 330 -9.96 -4.55 15.67
CA PRO A 330 -11.11 -4.48 14.78
C PRO A 330 -11.72 -3.07 14.78
N ALA A 331 -10.87 -2.03 14.80
CA ALA A 331 -11.22 -0.62 14.69
C ALA A 331 -10.16 0.15 13.89
N TRP A 332 -9.14 -0.54 13.37
CA TRP A 332 -8.00 0.07 12.68
C TRP A 332 -8.45 0.97 11.53
N LYS A 333 -8.25 2.29 11.69
CA LYS A 333 -8.63 3.38 10.77
C LYS A 333 -10.11 3.46 10.36
N GLN A 334 -10.94 2.49 10.75
CA GLN A 334 -12.30 2.33 10.26
C GLN A 334 -13.19 1.74 11.34
N ARG A 335 -14.38 2.31 11.50
CA ARG A 335 -15.45 1.71 12.31
C ARG A 335 -15.87 0.37 11.70
N GLN A 336 -16.27 -0.56 12.57
CA GLN A 336 -16.73 -1.88 12.17
C GLN A 336 -18.19 -2.10 12.57
N PRO A 337 -18.96 -2.86 11.78
CA PRO A 337 -20.38 -3.04 12.06
C PRO A 337 -20.58 -4.00 13.24
N PRO A 338 -21.54 -3.70 14.13
CA PRO A 338 -21.85 -4.57 15.27
C PRO A 338 -22.65 -5.82 14.87
N ALA A 339 -23.33 -5.79 13.72
CA ALA A 339 -24.06 -6.89 13.10
C ALA A 339 -23.97 -6.78 11.57
N GLY A 340 -23.96 -7.90 10.87
CA GLY A 340 -24.11 -7.95 9.41
C GLY A 340 -25.55 -7.99 8.94
N ASP A 341 -26.45 -8.46 9.80
CA ASP A 341 -27.89 -8.33 9.63
C ASP A 341 -28.46 -7.46 10.76
N LEU A 342 -29.18 -6.39 10.41
CA LEU A 342 -29.80 -5.49 11.38
C LEU A 342 -30.80 -6.20 12.30
N ARG A 343 -31.40 -7.31 11.86
CA ARG A 343 -32.28 -8.15 12.68
C ARG A 343 -31.54 -8.78 13.87
N HIS A 344 -30.22 -8.95 13.76
CA HIS A 344 -29.39 -9.53 14.82
C HIS A 344 -28.78 -8.48 15.74
N LEU A 345 -28.89 -7.18 15.43
CA LEU A 345 -28.20 -6.09 16.13
C LEU A 345 -28.34 -6.12 17.65
N GLU A 346 -29.58 -6.18 18.14
CA GLU A 346 -29.87 -6.21 19.58
C GLU A 346 -29.25 -7.44 20.26
N THR A 347 -29.41 -8.62 19.63
CA THR A 347 -28.89 -9.88 20.18
C THR A 347 -27.36 -9.91 20.16
N MET A 348 -26.73 -9.47 19.07
CA MET A 348 -25.27 -9.37 18.97
C MET A 348 -24.71 -8.41 20.01
N THR A 349 -25.33 -7.25 20.21
CA THR A 349 -24.91 -6.26 21.21
C THR A 349 -24.99 -6.85 22.62
N ARG A 350 -26.08 -7.55 22.95
CA ARG A 350 -26.25 -8.25 24.23
C ARG A 350 -25.19 -9.33 24.42
N LEU A 351 -24.96 -10.20 23.43
CA LEU A 351 -23.98 -11.29 23.53
C LEU A 351 -22.55 -10.78 23.70
N VAL A 352 -22.18 -9.69 23.02
CA VAL A 352 -20.88 -9.01 23.21
C VAL A 352 -20.76 -8.44 24.62
N ALA A 353 -21.78 -7.74 25.11
CA ALA A 353 -21.77 -7.18 26.47
C ALA A 353 -21.68 -8.27 27.56
N GLU A 354 -22.43 -9.36 27.40
CA GLU A 354 -22.37 -10.52 28.30
C GLU A 354 -20.99 -11.22 28.25
N THR A 355 -20.36 -11.27 27.07
CA THR A 355 -18.99 -11.79 26.92
C THR A 355 -17.99 -10.94 27.71
N LEU A 356 -18.06 -9.61 27.57
CA LEU A 356 -17.18 -8.69 28.30
C LEU A 356 -17.39 -8.81 29.82
N ALA A 357 -18.64 -8.89 30.28
CA ALA A 357 -18.92 -9.09 31.71
C ALA A 357 -18.34 -10.41 32.24
N LEU A 358 -18.45 -11.49 31.48
CA LEU A 358 -17.84 -12.79 31.84
C LEU A 358 -16.31 -12.74 31.82
N GLN A 359 -15.69 -11.91 30.97
CA GLN A 359 -14.25 -11.66 31.00
C GLN A 359 -13.84 -10.89 32.27
N ASP A 360 -14.59 -9.86 32.64
CA ASP A 360 -14.36 -9.08 33.86
C ASP A 360 -14.53 -9.91 35.13
N GLU A 361 -15.39 -10.95 35.09
CA GLU A 361 -15.57 -11.94 36.16
C GLU A 361 -14.55 -13.10 36.15
N ASP A 362 -13.51 -13.03 35.29
CA ASP A 362 -12.49 -14.08 35.11
C ASP A 362 -13.09 -15.47 34.76
N GLN A 363 -14.12 -15.49 33.89
CA GLN A 363 -14.78 -16.71 33.40
C GLN A 363 -14.55 -16.92 31.89
N PRO A 364 -13.29 -17.05 31.42
CA PRO A 364 -12.97 -17.06 29.99
C PRO A 364 -13.59 -18.24 29.21
N THR A 365 -13.84 -19.38 29.86
CA THR A 365 -14.50 -20.52 29.20
C THR A 365 -15.97 -20.22 28.89
N LYS A 366 -16.71 -19.61 29.83
CA LYS A 366 -18.12 -19.22 29.61
C LYS A 366 -18.21 -18.05 28.64
N ALA A 367 -17.29 -17.09 28.72
CA ALA A 367 -17.18 -16.00 27.76
C ALA A 367 -16.96 -16.54 26.34
N LEU A 368 -16.10 -17.56 26.18
CA LEU A 368 -15.85 -18.21 24.89
C LEU A 368 -17.11 -18.90 24.34
N GLU A 369 -17.88 -19.59 25.17
CA GLU A 369 -19.16 -20.18 24.76
C GLU A 369 -20.15 -19.11 24.29
N ARG A 370 -20.21 -17.99 25.03
CA ARG A 370 -21.10 -16.86 24.74
C ARG A 370 -20.76 -16.17 23.43
N ILE A 371 -19.48 -15.86 23.20
CA ILE A 371 -19.09 -15.18 21.95
C ILE A 371 -19.24 -16.09 20.72
N ARG A 372 -19.07 -17.40 20.90
CA ARG A 372 -19.35 -18.40 19.84
C ARG A 372 -20.83 -18.48 19.49
N GLU A 373 -21.73 -18.17 20.41
CA GLU A 373 -23.15 -18.00 20.09
C GLU A 373 -23.37 -16.81 19.15
N ALA A 374 -22.69 -15.68 19.41
CA ALA A 374 -22.74 -14.51 18.53
C ALA A 374 -22.22 -14.84 17.12
N ILE A 375 -21.07 -15.52 17.03
CA ILE A 375 -20.49 -15.92 15.73
C ILE A 375 -21.41 -16.89 14.97
N ARG A 376 -22.09 -17.83 15.65
CA ARG A 376 -23.06 -18.73 15.00
C ARG A 376 -24.30 -17.99 14.49
N LEU A 377 -24.75 -16.96 15.22
CA LEU A 377 -25.89 -16.14 14.83
C LEU A 377 -25.58 -15.25 13.63
N ASP A 378 -24.44 -14.55 13.69
CA ASP A 378 -23.98 -13.65 12.65
C ASP A 378 -22.44 -13.67 12.57
N PRO A 379 -21.85 -14.37 11.58
CA PRO A 379 -20.41 -14.50 11.45
C PRO A 379 -19.75 -13.30 10.75
N MET A 380 -20.51 -12.31 10.27
CA MET A 380 -19.97 -11.22 9.45
C MET A 380 -19.17 -10.18 10.25
N PRO A 381 -19.63 -9.71 11.43
CA PRO A 381 -18.90 -8.72 12.22
C PRO A 381 -17.50 -9.19 12.66
N PRO A 382 -16.47 -8.33 12.62
CA PRO A 382 -15.12 -8.72 13.03
C PRO A 382 -14.92 -8.80 14.54
N VAL A 383 -15.67 -8.00 15.32
CA VAL A 383 -15.49 -7.90 16.79
C VAL A 383 -15.68 -9.24 17.51
N PRO A 384 -16.73 -10.04 17.24
CA PRO A 384 -16.88 -11.35 17.88
C PRO A 384 -15.70 -12.31 17.65
N HIS A 385 -15.14 -12.34 16.44
CA HIS A 385 -13.97 -13.17 16.12
C HIS A 385 -12.72 -12.68 16.86
N TYR A 386 -12.56 -11.36 17.02
CA TYR A 386 -11.45 -10.80 17.80
C TYR A 386 -11.53 -11.18 19.28
N LEU A 387 -12.72 -11.05 19.87
CA LEU A 387 -12.98 -11.43 21.27
C LEU A 387 -12.80 -12.94 21.48
N GLU A 388 -13.27 -13.78 20.54
CA GLU A 388 -12.97 -15.22 20.56
C GLU A 388 -11.46 -15.47 20.58
N ALA A 389 -10.69 -14.75 19.76
CA ALA A 389 -9.26 -14.92 19.71
C ALA A 389 -8.54 -14.50 21.00
N GLU A 390 -8.92 -13.38 21.62
CA GLU A 390 -8.39 -12.94 22.92
C GLU A 390 -8.69 -13.98 24.02
N LEU A 391 -9.89 -14.56 24.02
CA LEU A 391 -10.29 -15.62 24.95
C LEU A 391 -9.53 -16.93 24.72
N LEU A 392 -9.33 -17.32 23.46
CA LEU A 392 -8.53 -18.50 23.14
C LEU A 392 -7.06 -18.31 23.52
N GLU A 393 -6.53 -17.10 23.35
CA GLU A 393 -5.18 -16.75 23.78
C GLU A 393 -5.04 -16.84 25.31
N SER A 394 -5.99 -16.28 26.08
CA SER A 394 -5.97 -16.35 27.55
C SER A 394 -6.06 -17.79 28.07
N LEU A 395 -6.78 -18.66 27.33
CA LEU A 395 -6.88 -20.10 27.58
C LEU A 395 -5.67 -20.91 27.07
N GLN A 396 -4.58 -20.27 26.63
CA GLN A 396 -3.37 -20.92 26.11
C GLN A 396 -3.63 -21.81 24.87
N ARG A 397 -4.53 -21.39 23.98
CA ARG A 397 -4.89 -22.08 22.72
C ARG A 397 -4.49 -21.25 21.50
N PRO A 398 -3.19 -20.96 21.29
CA PRO A 398 -2.74 -19.95 20.34
C PRO A 398 -3.03 -20.28 18.87
N VAL A 399 -3.02 -21.56 18.49
CA VAL A 399 -3.35 -21.98 17.11
C VAL A 399 -4.81 -21.67 16.76
N GLU A 400 -5.72 -21.90 17.71
CA GLU A 400 -7.13 -21.55 17.52
C GLU A 400 -7.33 -20.03 17.56
N ALA A 401 -6.60 -19.33 18.44
CA ALA A 401 -6.61 -17.88 18.49
C ALA A 401 -6.14 -17.25 17.17
N GLU A 402 -5.10 -17.78 16.53
CA GLU A 402 -4.65 -17.33 15.21
C GLU A 402 -5.73 -17.50 14.14
N ALA A 403 -6.46 -18.62 14.17
CA ALA A 403 -7.58 -18.83 13.26
C ALA A 403 -8.70 -17.80 13.48
N ALA A 404 -9.09 -17.55 14.73
CA ALA A 404 -10.11 -16.56 15.09
C ALA A 404 -9.68 -15.12 14.74
N TYR A 405 -8.44 -14.72 15.07
CA TYR A 405 -7.90 -13.43 14.66
C TYR A 405 -7.87 -13.27 13.14
N ALA A 406 -7.52 -14.33 12.40
CA ALA A 406 -7.54 -14.30 10.95
C ALA A 406 -8.97 -14.10 10.40
N GLN A 407 -9.99 -14.69 11.03
CA GLN A 407 -11.40 -14.43 10.68
C GLN A 407 -11.80 -13.00 11.00
N SER A 408 -11.37 -12.42 12.13
CA SER A 408 -11.56 -10.99 12.41
C SER A 408 -10.97 -10.13 11.28
N ARG A 409 -9.71 -10.36 10.90
CA ARG A 409 -9.03 -9.63 9.80
C ARG A 409 -9.73 -9.83 8.45
N GLU A 410 -10.31 -10.99 8.21
CA GLU A 410 -11.08 -11.30 7.01
C GLU A 410 -12.43 -10.54 6.96
N ALA A 411 -13.10 -10.47 8.11
CA ALA A 411 -14.39 -9.80 8.33
C ALA A 411 -14.29 -8.27 8.34
N MET A 412 -13.15 -7.71 8.72
CA MET A 412 -12.95 -6.25 8.78
C MET A 412 -13.27 -5.58 7.44
N ILE A 413 -14.05 -4.51 7.54
CA ILE A 413 -14.39 -3.60 6.46
C ILE A 413 -13.31 -2.54 6.31
N GLY A 414 -12.90 -2.27 5.07
CA GLY A 414 -11.95 -1.23 4.72
C GLY A 414 -10.48 -1.64 4.88
N ASN A 415 -9.64 -0.68 5.28
CA ASN A 415 -8.20 -0.79 5.17
C ASN A 415 -7.63 -2.03 5.88
N LEU A 416 -6.79 -2.78 5.17
CA LEU A 416 -6.15 -4.02 5.62
C LEU A 416 -7.12 -5.13 6.03
N GLY A 417 -8.42 -4.99 5.78
CA GLY A 417 -9.38 -6.08 5.90
C GLY A 417 -9.20 -7.13 4.80
N SER A 418 -10.04 -8.17 4.81
CA SER A 418 -10.10 -9.20 3.76
C SER A 418 -8.78 -9.94 3.51
N ARG A 419 -7.95 -10.11 4.55
CA ARG A 419 -6.58 -10.62 4.40
C ARG A 419 -6.50 -12.03 3.83
N LEU A 420 -7.44 -12.90 4.21
CA LEU A 420 -7.46 -14.28 3.73
C LEU A 420 -7.88 -14.31 2.26
N SER A 421 -8.88 -13.50 1.89
CA SER A 421 -9.33 -13.40 0.50
C SER A 421 -8.27 -12.82 -0.44
N ILE A 422 -7.54 -11.77 -0.05
CA ILE A 422 -6.42 -11.26 -0.85
C ILE A 422 -5.37 -12.35 -1.09
N ASN A 423 -4.97 -13.09 -0.04
CA ASN A 423 -3.98 -14.16 -0.18
C ASN A 423 -4.50 -15.33 -1.02
N ARG A 424 -5.79 -15.64 -0.93
CA ARG A 424 -6.44 -16.63 -1.81
C ARG A 424 -6.37 -16.19 -3.27
N VAL A 425 -6.72 -14.94 -3.60
CA VAL A 425 -6.61 -14.43 -4.97
C VAL A 425 -5.17 -14.52 -5.50
N VAL A 426 -4.17 -14.15 -4.69
CA VAL A 426 -2.76 -14.29 -5.09
C VAL A 426 -2.40 -15.73 -5.43
N ARG A 427 -2.82 -16.71 -4.60
CA ARG A 427 -2.55 -18.14 -4.84
C ARG A 427 -3.28 -18.68 -6.06
N GLU A 428 -4.56 -18.34 -6.21
CA GLU A 428 -5.39 -18.75 -7.34
C GLU A 428 -4.81 -18.20 -8.66
N VAL A 429 -4.50 -16.90 -8.72
CA VAL A 429 -3.86 -16.30 -9.90
C VAL A 429 -2.50 -16.91 -10.19
N ALA A 430 -1.67 -17.16 -9.18
CA ALA A 430 -0.38 -17.82 -9.38
C ALA A 430 -0.55 -19.21 -10.01
N ALA A 431 -1.50 -20.00 -9.52
CA ALA A 431 -1.78 -21.34 -10.03
C ALA A 431 -2.38 -21.30 -11.45
N GLU A 432 -3.41 -20.48 -11.67
CA GLU A 432 -4.11 -20.35 -12.97
C GLU A 432 -3.21 -19.80 -14.07
N GLN A 433 -2.28 -18.90 -13.72
CA GLN A 433 -1.36 -18.27 -14.65
C GLN A 433 0.03 -18.93 -14.65
N GLU A 434 0.22 -20.05 -13.97
CA GLU A 434 1.51 -20.74 -13.86
C GLU A 434 2.66 -19.79 -13.48
N ALA A 435 2.37 -18.77 -12.65
CA ALA A 435 3.36 -17.84 -12.15
C ALA A 435 4.01 -18.40 -10.87
N ASP A 436 5.25 -18.04 -10.62
CA ASP A 436 5.91 -18.48 -9.40
C ASP A 436 5.27 -17.82 -8.17
N LEU A 437 5.23 -18.57 -7.07
CA LEU A 437 4.64 -18.11 -5.81
C LEU A 437 5.65 -18.20 -4.66
N VAL A 438 5.75 -17.13 -3.89
CA VAL A 438 6.31 -17.15 -2.54
C VAL A 438 5.16 -16.93 -1.56
N ASP A 439 4.71 -18.02 -0.92
CA ASP A 439 3.67 -17.96 0.10
C ASP A 439 4.24 -17.43 1.44
N LEU A 440 4.52 -16.12 1.47
CA LEU A 440 5.04 -15.44 2.64
C LEU A 440 4.14 -15.58 3.87
N ARG A 441 2.82 -15.68 3.68
CA ARG A 441 1.91 -15.94 4.80
C ARG A 441 2.29 -17.26 5.48
N LYS A 442 2.37 -18.34 4.70
CA LYS A 442 2.79 -19.64 5.23
C LYS A 442 4.22 -19.61 5.79
N ILE A 443 5.15 -18.95 5.11
CA ILE A 443 6.55 -18.88 5.54
C ILE A 443 6.68 -18.20 6.90
N PHE A 444 5.93 -17.12 7.14
CA PHE A 444 5.97 -16.39 8.41
C PHE A 444 5.36 -17.22 9.54
N ASP A 445 4.19 -17.81 9.30
CA ASP A 445 3.51 -18.69 10.26
C ASP A 445 4.43 -19.89 10.62
N ASP A 446 4.95 -20.62 9.63
CA ASP A 446 5.85 -21.75 9.83
C ASP A 446 7.14 -21.34 10.59
N TYR A 447 7.68 -20.15 10.31
CA TYR A 447 8.88 -19.65 10.98
C TYR A 447 8.65 -19.46 12.48
N GLN A 448 7.49 -18.92 12.87
CA GLN A 448 7.14 -18.69 14.26
C GLN A 448 6.72 -19.98 14.98
N HIS A 449 5.88 -20.81 14.36
CA HIS A 449 5.39 -22.05 14.96
C HIS A 449 6.53 -23.02 15.30
N ARG A 450 7.56 -23.12 14.44
CA ARG A 450 8.77 -23.91 14.72
C ARG A 450 9.53 -23.43 15.97
N ARG A 451 9.30 -22.19 16.41
CA ARG A 451 9.90 -21.57 17.60
C ARG A 451 8.93 -21.49 18.78
N GLN A 452 7.77 -22.15 18.68
CA GLN A 452 6.70 -22.05 19.69
C GLN A 452 6.27 -20.59 19.93
N ARG A 453 6.24 -19.80 18.84
CA ARG A 453 5.77 -18.42 18.81
C ARG A 453 4.58 -18.32 17.85
N HIS A 454 3.75 -17.30 18.04
CA HIS A 454 2.50 -17.10 17.31
C HIS A 454 2.26 -15.61 17.02
N PHE A 455 1.29 -15.35 16.14
CA PHE A 455 0.72 -14.03 15.82
C PHE A 455 1.60 -13.08 14.99
N ASN A 456 2.77 -13.54 14.55
CA ASN A 456 3.71 -12.81 13.69
C ASN A 456 4.30 -11.52 14.29
N THR A 457 4.22 -11.32 15.61
CA THR A 457 4.62 -10.05 16.26
C THR A 457 6.09 -9.66 16.13
N GLU A 458 7.00 -10.62 15.93
CA GLU A 458 8.43 -10.34 15.72
C GLU A 458 8.78 -10.12 14.25
N LEU A 459 7.91 -10.60 13.36
CA LEU A 459 8.10 -10.50 11.91
C LEU A 459 7.35 -9.31 11.34
N ILE A 460 6.33 -8.80 12.05
CA ILE A 460 5.51 -7.64 11.69
C ILE A 460 5.17 -6.90 13.00
N HIS A 461 5.75 -5.72 13.21
CA HIS A 461 5.56 -4.95 14.44
C HIS A 461 4.26 -4.15 14.45
N ASP A 462 3.78 -3.73 13.29
CA ASP A 462 2.49 -3.05 13.12
C ASP A 462 1.46 -3.98 12.47
N ASP A 463 0.62 -3.45 11.59
CA ASP A 463 -0.44 -4.16 10.92
C ASP A 463 0.04 -5.04 9.74
N CYS A 464 1.08 -4.61 9.01
CA CYS A 464 1.45 -5.23 7.73
C CYS A 464 2.90 -5.08 7.28
N HIS A 465 3.71 -4.24 7.93
CA HIS A 465 5.09 -3.98 7.54
C HIS A 465 6.05 -5.02 8.14
N PRO A 466 6.75 -5.82 7.31
CA PRO A 466 7.74 -6.76 7.81
C PRO A 466 8.87 -6.04 8.54
N THR A 467 9.31 -6.59 9.67
CA THR A 467 10.49 -6.11 10.39
C THR A 467 11.77 -6.34 9.58
N PRO A 468 12.93 -5.80 9.97
CA PRO A 468 14.21 -6.15 9.34
C PRO A 468 14.46 -7.66 9.31
N LEU A 469 13.99 -8.40 10.33
CA LEU A 469 14.00 -9.86 10.36
C LEU A 469 13.02 -10.46 9.33
N GLY A 470 11.79 -9.94 9.26
CA GLY A 470 10.81 -10.35 8.25
C GLY A 470 11.32 -10.12 6.82
N HIS A 471 11.92 -8.96 6.55
CA HIS A 471 12.55 -8.64 5.27
C HIS A 471 13.73 -9.55 4.94
N ALA A 472 14.56 -9.92 5.92
CA ALA A 472 15.64 -10.88 5.73
C ALA A 472 15.10 -12.25 5.32
N LEU A 473 14.00 -12.70 5.94
CA LEU A 473 13.34 -13.95 5.58
C LEU A 473 12.76 -13.90 4.16
N ILE A 474 12.08 -12.80 3.79
CA ILE A 474 11.57 -12.59 2.43
C ILE A 474 12.72 -12.65 1.41
N ALA A 475 13.79 -11.88 1.65
CA ALA A 475 14.95 -11.82 0.77
C ALA A 475 15.58 -13.20 0.57
N GLN A 476 15.76 -13.98 1.64
CA GLN A 476 16.31 -15.33 1.55
C GLN A 476 15.47 -16.26 0.65
N HIS A 477 14.14 -16.18 0.72
CA HIS A 477 13.27 -16.98 -0.13
C HIS A 477 13.29 -16.50 -1.59
N LEU A 478 13.33 -15.19 -1.81
CA LEU A 478 13.47 -14.61 -3.14
C LEU A 478 14.80 -15.00 -3.78
N GLU A 479 15.92 -14.92 -3.05
CA GLU A 479 17.26 -15.29 -3.53
C GLU A 479 17.33 -16.74 -4.01
N ARG A 480 16.69 -17.69 -3.31
CA ARG A 480 16.66 -19.09 -3.74
C ARG A 480 15.98 -19.26 -5.09
N LEU A 481 14.85 -18.58 -5.30
CA LEU A 481 14.12 -18.61 -6.58
C LEU A 481 14.92 -17.94 -7.70
N LEU A 482 15.57 -16.82 -7.41
CA LEU A 482 16.41 -16.11 -8.38
C LEU A 482 17.71 -16.87 -8.71
N GLY A 483 18.24 -17.64 -7.76
CA GLY A 483 19.44 -18.46 -7.91
C GLY A 483 19.22 -19.83 -8.56
N GLY A 484 17.99 -20.16 -8.97
CA GLY A 484 17.67 -21.43 -9.66
C GLY A 484 17.48 -22.65 -8.75
N VAL A 485 17.47 -22.48 -7.43
CA VAL A 485 17.12 -23.57 -6.50
C VAL A 485 15.62 -23.51 -6.25
N ARG A 486 14.84 -24.35 -6.95
CA ARG A 486 13.41 -24.53 -6.63
C ARG A 486 13.28 -24.86 -5.14
N PRO A 487 12.36 -24.23 -4.39
CA PRO A 487 12.05 -24.67 -3.04
C PRO A 487 11.48 -26.09 -3.15
N THR A 488 12.30 -27.09 -2.86
CA THR A 488 11.77 -28.42 -2.58
C THR A 488 10.92 -28.27 -1.31
N GLU A 489 9.67 -28.73 -1.37
CA GLU A 489 8.90 -28.99 -0.15
C GLU A 489 9.79 -29.74 0.85
N PRO A 490 9.72 -29.43 2.15
CA PRO A 490 10.54 -30.11 3.13
C PRO A 490 10.24 -31.62 3.05
N SER A 491 11.17 -32.38 2.47
CA SER A 491 11.05 -33.83 2.40
C SER A 491 10.99 -34.35 3.84
N GLU A 492 9.96 -35.12 4.14
CA GLU A 492 9.93 -35.93 5.35
C GLU A 492 11.25 -36.70 5.47
N SER A 493 11.85 -36.61 6.64
CA SER A 493 13.10 -37.30 6.96
C SER A 493 12.99 -38.81 6.64
N PRO A 494 14.00 -39.44 6.02
CA PRO A 494 13.97 -40.84 5.60
C PRO A 494 14.11 -41.85 6.77
N ALA A 495 13.59 -41.53 7.95
CA ALA A 495 13.73 -42.37 9.15
C ALA A 495 12.61 -43.41 9.35
N ALA A 496 11.55 -43.44 8.52
CA ALA A 496 10.43 -44.37 8.69
C ALA A 496 10.44 -45.60 7.77
N ALA A 497 11.41 -45.72 6.84
CA ALA A 497 11.49 -46.86 5.93
C ALA A 497 12.45 -47.94 6.42
N ARG A 498 12.17 -48.58 7.56
CA ARG A 498 12.72 -49.89 7.93
C ARG A 498 11.98 -50.46 9.14
N ARG A 499 10.93 -51.23 8.87
CA ARG A 499 10.52 -52.43 9.62
C ARG A 499 9.37 -53.10 8.88
N ARG A 500 9.71 -54.03 7.98
CA ARG A 500 8.84 -55.18 7.66
C ARG A 500 9.56 -56.44 8.16
N PRO A 501 8.86 -57.36 8.83
CA PRO A 501 9.45 -58.58 9.36
C PRO A 501 9.67 -59.58 8.22
N ALA A 502 10.81 -60.26 8.23
CA ALA A 502 11.04 -61.41 7.36
C ALA A 502 10.32 -62.62 7.94
N SER A 503 9.46 -63.21 7.13
CA SER A 503 8.92 -64.54 7.30
C SER A 503 10.02 -65.59 7.11
N ARG A 504 10.37 -66.32 8.17
CA ARG A 504 10.43 -67.79 8.25
C ARG A 504 10.93 -68.22 9.62
#